data_AF-A0A2D8HWJ2-F1
#
_entry.id   AF-A0A2D8HWJ2-F1
#
_cell.length_a   1.000
_cell.length_b   1.000
_cell.length_c   1.000
_cell.angle_alpha   90.00
_cell.angle_beta   90.00
_cell.angle_gamma   90.00
#
_symmetry.space_group_name_H-M   'P 1'
#
loop_
_entity.id
_entity.type
_entity.pdbx_description
1 polymer ?
#
loop_
_entity_poly.entity_id
_entity_poly.type
_entity_poly.pdbx_seq_one_letter_code
_entity_poly.pdbx_strand_id
1 'polypeptide(L)'
;MSAKKLLLLLVIITLFVSAFAFDLTQYLSLDVLKEKQQQLNQLFVDYPFTVFAIYFVIYVVTTALSLPGATILTLGSGAIFGLGWGLLLASFAASFGAFLAFLSARFILHDWVQEKFGDRLTAINRGMERDGAFYLLSLRLVPLFPFFVINLVMGLTKIKVWTFYWVSQVGMLLGTAVYVNAGTQLAQISSLGDVVSADLIGAFVLLGIFPLIAKAVLAFLKRRKAFKGYKKPKSFDNNLVVIGAGSAGLVSAYIASAVKAKVTLIEKHKMGGDCLNTGCVPSKALLHVAELAHNARNASRVGVSVGKVSVDFKQVMQQVQSVIKDIEPHDSVERYTKLGVNVEQGEARIVSPWEVDVTSNGETKRITTRSIIIATGAKPLVPSFEGLDKVDYLTSDTLWELEELPKRLLVLGGGPIGCELSQAFQRLGSQVTQVEMADRLMGPEDDDTASLLSERLSAEGIDIKLNHKALRFEQHDGESVLIAEHDGQETQLPFDKVIIALGRQPNISGFGLEELGIQTNKTVSTNELLQTNFPNIYACGDVAGPYQFTHVA
;
A
#
# COMPACT_ATOMS: atom_id res chain seq x y z
N MET A 1 -29.93 25.18 2.05
CA MET A 1 -29.81 24.40 3.31
C MET A 1 -31.01 23.46 3.40
N SER A 2 -30.86 22.18 3.78
CA SER A 2 -32.04 21.29 3.87
C SER A 2 -32.97 21.73 5.02
N ALA A 3 -34.28 21.43 4.91
CA ALA A 3 -35.27 21.79 5.93
C ALA A 3 -34.89 21.30 7.35
N LYS A 4 -34.23 20.13 7.46
CA LYS A 4 -33.69 19.60 8.72
C LYS A 4 -32.58 20.47 9.32
N LYS A 5 -31.70 21.02 8.48
CA LYS A 5 -30.64 21.95 8.92
C LYS A 5 -31.23 23.30 9.35
N LEU A 6 -32.28 23.77 8.67
CA LEU A 6 -32.97 25.02 9.02
C LEU A 6 -33.69 24.89 10.37
N LEU A 7 -34.40 23.77 10.60
CA LEU A 7 -35.04 23.47 11.88
C LEU A 7 -34.03 23.38 13.02
N LEU A 8 -32.90 22.69 12.83
CA LEU A 8 -31.83 22.59 13.83
C LEU A 8 -31.26 23.97 14.16
N LEU A 9 -31.01 24.81 13.15
CA LEU A 9 -30.53 26.18 13.35
C LEU A 9 -31.55 27.00 14.16
N LEU A 10 -32.84 26.87 13.84
CA LEU A 10 -33.92 27.58 14.51
C LEU A 10 -34.06 27.12 15.97
N VAL A 11 -33.91 25.82 16.25
CA VAL A 11 -33.87 25.27 17.61
C VAL A 11 -32.65 25.79 18.38
N ILE A 12 -31.46 25.80 17.77
CA ILE A 12 -30.24 26.34 18.41
C ILE A 12 -30.38 27.83 18.72
N ILE A 13 -30.89 28.62 17.77
CA ILE A 13 -31.15 30.06 17.96
C ILE A 13 -32.20 30.25 19.05
N THR A 14 -33.28 29.46 19.05
CA THR A 14 -34.33 29.54 20.08
C THR A 14 -33.77 29.19 21.45
N LEU A 15 -32.96 28.14 21.58
CA LEU A 15 -32.30 27.76 22.84
C LEU A 15 -31.32 28.84 23.32
N PHE A 16 -30.53 29.41 22.41
CA PHE A 16 -29.60 30.50 22.72
C PHE A 16 -30.34 31.75 23.19
N VAL A 17 -31.36 32.19 22.44
CA VAL A 17 -32.20 33.33 22.80
C VAL A 17 -32.95 33.07 24.11
N SER A 18 -33.46 31.85 24.33
CA SER A 18 -34.11 31.46 25.59
C SER A 18 -33.12 31.50 26.76
N ALA A 19 -31.87 31.09 26.57
CA ALA A 19 -30.85 31.15 27.62
C ALA A 19 -30.57 32.60 28.09
N PHE A 20 -30.59 33.56 27.16
CA PHE A 20 -30.49 34.99 27.51
C PHE A 20 -31.82 35.56 28.04
N ALA A 21 -32.96 35.15 27.48
CA ALA A 21 -34.29 35.66 27.87
C ALA A 21 -34.72 35.19 29.28
N PHE A 22 -34.33 33.99 29.69
CA PHE A 22 -34.56 33.45 31.04
C PHE A 22 -33.39 33.73 31.99
N ASP A 23 -32.42 34.55 31.58
CA ASP A 23 -31.20 34.88 32.32
C ASP A 23 -30.52 33.64 32.93
N LEU A 24 -30.48 32.55 32.16
CA LEU A 24 -29.80 31.32 32.56
C LEU A 24 -28.27 31.52 32.60
N THR A 25 -27.79 32.61 32.00
CA THR A 25 -26.42 33.12 32.07
C THR A 25 -25.96 33.44 33.49
N GLN A 26 -26.86 33.78 34.42
CA GLN A 26 -26.51 34.03 35.82
C GLN A 26 -25.92 32.79 36.52
N TYR A 27 -26.38 31.58 36.14
CA TYR A 27 -25.86 30.31 36.65
C TYR A 27 -24.50 29.92 36.04
N LEU A 28 -24.10 30.59 34.97
CA LEU A 28 -22.80 30.44 34.31
C LEU A 28 -21.82 31.55 34.73
N SER A 29 -22.21 32.43 35.66
CA SER A 29 -21.32 33.42 36.24
C SER A 29 -20.20 32.74 37.03
N LEU A 30 -19.00 33.32 36.98
CA LEU A 30 -17.82 32.75 37.62
C LEU A 30 -18.00 32.58 39.13
N ASP A 31 -18.75 33.49 39.76
CA ASP A 31 -19.03 33.45 41.20
C ASP A 31 -19.97 32.31 41.58
N VAL A 32 -21.06 32.10 40.83
CA VAL A 32 -21.99 30.97 41.06
C VAL A 32 -21.30 29.63 40.77
N LEU A 33 -20.47 29.55 39.74
CA LEU A 33 -19.69 28.35 39.43
C LEU A 33 -18.69 28.02 40.55
N LYS A 34 -18.03 29.02 41.13
CA LYS A 34 -17.16 28.84 42.31
C LYS A 34 -17.93 28.41 43.54
N GLU A 35 -19.08 29.02 43.82
CA GLU A 35 -19.93 28.63 44.94
C GLU A 35 -20.36 27.16 44.82
N LYS A 36 -20.82 26.75 43.63
CA LYS A 36 -21.20 25.35 43.36
C LYS A 36 -20.03 24.39 43.44
N GLN A 37 -18.86 24.80 42.96
CA GLN A 37 -17.64 24.02 43.09
C GLN A 37 -17.21 23.86 44.55
N GLN A 38 -17.28 24.92 45.37
CA GLN A 38 -16.99 24.85 46.80
C GLN A 38 -17.99 23.95 47.54
N GLN A 39 -19.28 24.01 47.19
CA GLN A 39 -20.31 23.10 47.71
C GLN A 39 -19.99 21.64 47.37
N LEU A 40 -19.56 21.35 46.13
CA LEU A 40 -19.17 20.01 45.70
C LEU A 40 -17.88 19.53 46.38
N ASN A 41 -16.91 20.42 46.59
CA ASN A 41 -15.68 20.12 47.33
C ASN A 41 -15.99 19.80 48.79
N GLN A 42 -16.88 20.57 49.43
CA GLN A 42 -17.32 20.29 50.79
C GLN A 42 -18.05 18.94 50.86
N LEU A 43 -18.94 18.65 49.91
CA LEU A 43 -19.62 17.37 49.81
C LEU A 43 -18.63 16.20 49.64
N PHE A 44 -17.55 16.40 48.90
CA PHE A 44 -16.49 15.41 48.76
C PHE A 44 -15.67 15.23 50.04
N VAL A 45 -15.42 16.30 50.81
CA VAL A 45 -14.77 16.20 52.13
C VAL A 45 -15.65 15.42 53.11
N ASP A 46 -16.96 15.68 53.10
CA ASP A 46 -17.91 15.06 54.03
C ASP A 46 -18.24 13.60 53.65
N TYR A 47 -18.30 13.29 52.35
CA TYR A 47 -18.68 11.98 51.81
C TYR A 47 -17.79 11.50 50.65
N PRO A 48 -16.48 11.30 50.87
CA PRO A 48 -15.50 11.10 49.80
C PRO A 48 -15.81 9.90 48.91
N PHE A 49 -16.14 8.75 49.51
CA PHE A 49 -16.44 7.53 48.75
C PHE A 49 -17.75 7.63 47.95
N THR A 50 -18.79 8.23 48.54
CA THR A 50 -20.10 8.35 47.89
C THR A 50 -20.03 9.29 46.70
N VAL A 51 -19.42 10.48 46.87
CA VAL A 51 -19.26 11.45 45.78
C VAL A 51 -18.37 10.90 44.68
N PHE A 52 -17.26 10.23 45.04
CA PHE A 52 -16.39 9.56 44.08
C PHE A 52 -17.13 8.48 43.29
N ALA A 53 -17.90 7.61 43.95
CA ALA A 53 -18.64 6.53 43.31
C ALA A 53 -19.75 7.05 42.38
N ILE A 54 -20.53 8.03 42.82
CA ILE A 54 -21.59 8.64 42.00
C ILE A 54 -20.97 9.28 40.75
N TYR A 55 -19.90 10.07 40.93
CA TYR A 55 -19.23 10.71 39.80
C TYR A 55 -18.64 9.69 38.83
N PHE A 56 -18.03 8.62 39.35
CA PHE A 56 -17.51 7.52 38.54
C PHE A 56 -18.62 6.87 37.71
N VAL A 57 -19.77 6.55 38.30
CA VAL A 57 -20.91 5.94 37.60
C VAL A 57 -21.46 6.88 36.51
N ILE A 58 -21.65 8.17 36.83
CA ILE A 58 -22.11 9.18 35.86
C ILE A 58 -21.15 9.25 34.67
N TYR A 59 -19.84 9.29 34.93
CA TYR A 59 -18.83 9.31 33.88
C TYR A 59 -18.91 8.04 33.03
N VAL A 60 -18.87 6.86 33.64
CA VAL A 60 -18.95 5.57 32.93
C VAL A 60 -20.17 5.51 32.04
N VAL A 61 -21.35 5.86 32.56
CA VAL A 61 -22.62 5.84 31.80
C VAL A 61 -22.57 6.83 30.64
N THR A 62 -22.15 8.07 30.89
CA THR A 62 -22.03 9.11 29.85
C THR A 62 -21.13 8.63 28.71
N THR A 63 -20.01 8.00 29.07
CA THR A 63 -19.03 7.50 28.11
C THR A 63 -19.51 6.24 27.38
N ALA A 64 -20.14 5.30 28.09
CA ALA A 64 -20.68 4.06 27.53
C ALA A 64 -21.79 4.34 26.51
N LEU A 65 -22.63 5.33 26.80
CA LEU A 65 -23.67 5.81 25.91
C LEU A 65 -23.14 6.76 24.82
N SER A 66 -21.82 7.02 24.79
CA SER A 66 -21.19 7.90 23.81
C SER A 66 -21.80 9.31 23.77
N LEU A 67 -22.25 9.81 24.92
CA LEU A 67 -22.88 11.12 25.04
C LEU A 67 -21.82 12.24 24.96
N PRO A 68 -22.13 13.38 24.33
CA PRO A 68 -21.28 14.57 24.41
C PRO A 68 -21.11 15.01 25.87
N GLY A 69 -19.89 15.33 26.30
CA GLY A 69 -19.63 15.85 27.65
C GLY A 69 -18.51 15.16 28.43
N ALA A 70 -17.93 14.07 27.92
CA ALA A 70 -16.79 13.39 28.60
C ALA A 70 -15.61 14.34 28.88
N THR A 71 -15.33 15.31 28.00
CA THR A 71 -14.32 16.34 28.24
C THR A 71 -14.65 17.22 29.44
N ILE A 72 -15.92 17.61 29.59
CA ILE A 72 -16.40 18.41 30.73
C ILE A 72 -16.26 17.59 32.02
N LEU A 73 -16.64 16.31 31.99
CA LEU A 73 -16.47 15.41 33.14
C LEU A 73 -15.01 15.16 33.51
N THR A 74 -14.08 15.24 32.55
CA THR A 74 -12.64 15.12 32.83
C THR A 74 -12.05 16.39 33.43
N LEU A 75 -12.49 17.57 32.96
CA LEU A 75 -12.14 18.84 33.57
C LEU A 75 -12.72 18.93 35.00
N GLY A 76 -14.00 18.57 35.14
CA GLY A 76 -14.72 18.56 36.42
C GLY A 76 -14.08 17.64 37.46
N SER A 77 -13.54 16.49 37.05
CA SER A 77 -12.87 15.60 38.00
C SER A 77 -11.58 16.22 38.55
N GLY A 78 -10.87 17.01 37.75
CA GLY A 78 -9.73 17.81 38.24
C GLY A 78 -10.19 18.95 39.15
N ALA A 79 -11.27 19.62 38.80
CA ALA A 79 -11.79 20.75 39.56
C ALA A 79 -12.33 20.37 40.95
N ILE A 80 -12.85 19.14 41.09
CA ILE A 80 -13.49 18.64 42.32
C ILE A 80 -12.52 17.79 43.16
N PHE A 81 -11.79 16.86 42.52
CA PHE A 81 -10.98 15.87 43.24
C PHE A 81 -9.47 16.18 43.21
N GLY A 82 -9.07 17.27 42.53
CA GLY A 82 -7.67 17.61 42.30
C GLY A 82 -6.96 16.63 41.34
N LEU A 83 -5.67 16.85 41.12
CA LEU A 83 -4.91 16.11 40.12
C LEU A 83 -4.82 14.61 40.41
N GLY A 84 -4.51 14.21 41.65
CA GLY A 84 -4.29 12.80 42.00
C GLY A 84 -5.55 11.95 41.90
N TRP A 85 -6.57 12.27 42.72
CA TRP A 85 -7.84 11.53 42.74
C TRP A 85 -8.66 11.75 41.48
N GLY A 86 -8.62 12.97 40.91
CA GLY A 86 -9.30 13.27 39.65
C GLY A 86 -8.73 12.48 38.47
N LEU A 87 -7.41 12.28 38.41
CA LEU A 87 -6.77 11.47 37.37
C LEU A 87 -7.12 9.99 37.53
N LEU A 88 -7.06 9.48 38.76
CA LEU A 88 -7.44 8.09 39.03
C LEU A 88 -8.90 7.85 38.65
N LEU A 89 -9.81 8.72 39.08
CA LEU A 89 -11.24 8.61 38.74
C LEU A 89 -11.45 8.66 37.23
N ALA A 90 -10.98 9.72 36.58
CA ALA A 90 -11.29 9.96 35.17
C ALA A 90 -10.66 8.89 34.27
N SER A 91 -9.43 8.45 34.57
CA SER A 91 -8.73 7.46 33.76
C SER A 91 -9.46 6.12 33.74
N PHE A 92 -9.88 5.62 34.91
CA PHE A 92 -10.62 4.37 35.00
C PHE A 92 -12.06 4.50 34.51
N ALA A 93 -12.75 5.61 34.82
CA ALA A 93 -14.13 5.81 34.39
C ALA A 93 -14.25 5.94 32.87
N ALA A 94 -13.37 6.72 32.23
CA ALA A 94 -13.33 6.86 30.78
C ALA A 94 -13.01 5.54 30.08
N SER A 95 -12.03 4.79 30.59
CA SER A 95 -11.62 3.50 30.02
C SER A 95 -12.68 2.42 30.18
N PHE A 96 -13.33 2.36 31.34
CA PHE A 96 -14.42 1.41 31.57
C PHE A 96 -15.67 1.76 30.79
N GLY A 97 -16.04 3.04 30.69
CA GLY A 97 -17.11 3.48 29.79
C GLY A 97 -16.81 3.15 28.32
N ALA A 98 -15.58 3.42 27.86
CA ALA A 98 -15.15 3.12 26.49
C ALA A 98 -15.23 1.63 26.19
N PHE A 99 -14.89 0.80 27.18
CA PHE A 99 -15.02 -0.64 27.14
C PHE A 99 -16.47 -1.10 27.00
N LEU A 100 -17.40 -0.53 27.76
CA LEU A 100 -18.82 -0.83 27.63
C LEU A 100 -19.38 -0.40 26.26
N ALA A 101 -19.00 0.78 25.76
CA ALA A 101 -19.36 1.23 24.42
C ALA A 101 -18.83 0.27 23.34
N PHE A 102 -17.58 -0.19 23.48
CA PHE A 102 -16.98 -1.19 22.61
C PHE A 102 -17.71 -2.53 22.64
N LEU A 103 -18.08 -3.04 23.82
CA LEU A 103 -18.84 -4.29 23.94
C LEU A 103 -20.25 -4.16 23.36
N SER A 104 -20.90 -3.03 23.60
CA SER A 104 -22.20 -2.71 23.01
C SER A 104 -22.13 -2.71 21.49
N ALA A 105 -21.13 -2.02 20.91
CA ALA A 105 -20.91 -2.03 19.45
C ALA A 105 -20.62 -3.43 18.91
N ARG A 106 -19.88 -4.26 19.65
CA ARG A 106 -19.52 -5.61 19.22
C ARG A 106 -20.70 -6.60 19.27
N PHE A 107 -21.51 -6.54 20.32
CA PHE A 107 -22.49 -7.61 20.60
C PHE A 107 -23.95 -7.19 20.43
N ILE A 108 -24.25 -5.89 20.50
CA ILE A 108 -25.64 -5.39 20.51
C ILE A 108 -25.92 -4.52 19.28
N LEU A 109 -25.02 -3.61 18.96
CA LEU A 109 -25.22 -2.57 17.93
C LEU A 109 -24.39 -2.80 16.66
N HIS A 110 -23.90 -4.03 16.43
CA HIS A 110 -22.99 -4.36 15.35
C HIS A 110 -23.43 -3.80 13.98
N ASP A 111 -24.65 -4.16 13.56
CA ASP A 111 -25.15 -3.80 12.22
C ASP A 111 -25.36 -2.31 12.06
N TRP A 112 -25.83 -1.63 13.11
CA TRP A 112 -26.00 -0.18 13.11
C TRP A 112 -24.67 0.55 13.01
N VAL A 113 -23.64 0.10 13.73
CA VAL A 113 -22.30 0.71 13.65
C VAL A 113 -21.67 0.41 12.28
N GLN A 114 -21.86 -0.80 11.73
CA GLN A 114 -21.40 -1.18 10.39
C GLN A 114 -22.02 -0.31 9.30
N GLU A 115 -23.35 -0.10 9.34
CA GLU A 115 -24.06 0.76 8.38
C GLU A 115 -23.59 2.21 8.45
N LYS A 116 -23.40 2.73 9.67
CA LYS A 116 -23.05 4.14 9.89
C LYS A 116 -21.58 4.48 9.64
N PHE A 117 -20.67 3.52 9.79
CA PHE A 117 -19.21 3.74 9.72
C PHE A 117 -18.48 2.83 8.73
N GLY A 118 -19.20 2.07 7.88
CA GLY A 118 -18.66 1.09 6.93
C GLY A 118 -17.49 1.59 6.08
N ASP A 119 -17.61 2.78 5.48
CA ASP A 119 -16.57 3.33 4.60
C ASP A 119 -15.25 3.59 5.35
N ARG A 120 -15.32 3.90 6.65
CA ARG A 120 -14.15 4.18 7.50
C ARG A 120 -13.54 2.90 8.08
N LEU A 121 -14.30 1.81 8.13
CA LEU A 121 -13.88 0.52 8.67
C LEU A 121 -12.76 -0.11 7.84
N THR A 122 -12.76 0.05 6.52
CA THR A 122 -11.71 -0.53 5.66
C THR A 122 -10.32 -0.02 6.02
N ALA A 123 -10.18 1.30 6.19
CA ALA A 123 -8.91 1.91 6.60
C ALA A 123 -8.49 1.49 8.02
N ILE A 124 -9.45 1.42 8.94
CA ILE A 124 -9.20 1.02 10.34
C ILE A 124 -8.81 -0.47 10.42
N ASN A 125 -9.49 -1.35 9.69
CA ASN A 125 -9.15 -2.77 9.63
C ASN A 125 -7.76 -2.98 9.04
N ARG A 126 -7.40 -2.29 7.95
CA ARG A 126 -6.06 -2.35 7.38
C ARG A 126 -4.99 -1.89 8.37
N GLY A 127 -5.25 -0.79 9.09
CA GLY A 127 -4.38 -0.31 10.15
C GLY A 127 -4.23 -1.30 11.31
N MET A 128 -5.33 -1.91 11.73
CA MET A 128 -5.37 -2.93 12.79
C MET A 128 -4.67 -4.24 12.39
N GLU A 129 -4.80 -4.68 11.14
CA GLU A 129 -4.09 -5.86 10.62
C GLU A 129 -2.59 -5.63 10.58
N ARG A 130 -2.15 -4.43 10.19
CA ARG A 130 -0.74 -4.07 10.11
C ARG A 130 -0.09 -3.85 11.48
N ASP A 131 -0.74 -3.06 12.34
CA ASP A 131 -0.13 -2.50 13.55
C ASP A 131 -0.77 -3.01 14.86
N GLY A 132 -1.89 -3.73 14.79
CA GLY A 132 -2.56 -4.35 15.95
C GLY A 132 -2.87 -3.35 17.07
N ALA A 133 -2.52 -3.74 18.31
CA ALA A 133 -2.68 -2.90 19.50
C ALA A 133 -2.02 -1.52 19.37
N PHE A 134 -0.93 -1.39 18.60
CA PHE A 134 -0.25 -0.11 18.40
C PHE A 134 -1.06 0.87 17.55
N TYR A 135 -1.93 0.37 16.67
CA TYR A 135 -2.83 1.21 15.90
C TYR A 135 -3.85 1.90 16.81
N LEU A 136 -4.52 1.12 17.67
CA LEU A 136 -5.44 1.66 18.69
C LEU A 136 -4.73 2.67 19.60
N LEU A 137 -3.55 2.33 20.09
CA LEU A 137 -2.76 3.25 20.91
C LEU A 137 -2.50 4.57 20.17
N SER A 138 -2.09 4.51 18.90
CA SER A 138 -1.84 5.70 18.07
C SER A 138 -3.11 6.54 17.90
N LEU A 139 -4.27 5.92 17.68
CA LEU A 139 -5.55 6.63 17.58
C LEU A 139 -5.95 7.33 18.88
N ARG A 140 -5.66 6.73 20.05
CA ARG A 140 -5.92 7.36 21.36
C ARG A 140 -5.01 8.55 21.63
N LEU A 141 -3.82 8.54 21.04
CA LEU A 141 -2.84 9.60 21.18
C LEU A 141 -3.13 10.78 20.25
N VAL A 142 -3.90 10.61 19.17
CA VAL A 142 -4.18 11.66 18.18
C VAL A 142 -5.53 12.34 18.50
N PRO A 143 -5.55 13.64 18.88
CA PRO A 143 -6.76 14.33 19.33
C PRO A 143 -7.76 14.65 18.20
N LEU A 144 -7.41 14.36 16.93
CA LEU A 144 -8.26 14.63 15.77
C LEU A 144 -9.47 13.68 15.69
N PHE A 145 -9.36 12.46 16.22
CA PHE A 145 -10.43 11.47 16.12
C PHE A 145 -11.40 11.59 17.29
N PRO A 146 -12.73 11.71 17.05
CA PRO A 146 -13.70 11.76 18.13
C PRO A 146 -13.62 10.49 18.98
N PHE A 147 -13.41 10.68 20.28
CA PHE A 147 -13.19 9.61 21.25
C PHE A 147 -14.26 8.50 21.20
N PHE A 148 -15.54 8.87 21.04
CA PHE A 148 -16.64 7.90 20.97
C PHE A 148 -16.62 7.05 19.70
N VAL A 149 -16.16 7.60 18.57
CA VAL A 149 -16.07 6.89 17.29
C VAL A 149 -15.06 5.74 17.40
N ILE A 150 -13.92 5.99 18.05
CA ILE A 150 -12.90 4.95 18.27
C ILE A 150 -13.50 3.78 19.06
N ASN A 151 -14.28 4.06 20.11
CA ASN A 151 -14.88 3.02 20.96
C ASN A 151 -15.81 2.10 20.15
N LEU A 152 -16.68 2.70 19.34
CA LEU A 152 -17.68 1.97 18.56
C LEU A 152 -17.03 1.19 17.41
N VAL A 153 -16.20 1.85 16.59
CA VAL A 153 -15.61 1.22 15.40
C VAL A 153 -14.66 0.07 15.77
N MET A 154 -13.93 0.19 16.88
CA MET A 154 -13.06 -0.89 17.35
C MET A 154 -13.85 -2.17 17.70
N GLY A 155 -15.12 -2.04 18.08
CA GLY A 155 -16.01 -3.17 18.38
C GLY A 155 -16.16 -4.15 17.21
N LEU A 156 -16.10 -3.64 15.98
CA LEU A 156 -16.21 -4.41 14.73
C LEU A 156 -14.88 -5.02 14.27
N THR A 157 -13.75 -4.63 14.86
CA THR A 157 -12.43 -5.14 14.50
C THR A 157 -12.14 -6.48 15.16
N LYS A 158 -11.09 -7.19 14.72
CA LYS A 158 -10.62 -8.46 15.32
C LYS A 158 -9.83 -8.29 16.64
N ILE A 159 -9.77 -7.08 17.22
CA ILE A 159 -9.01 -6.85 18.45
C ILE A 159 -9.58 -7.65 19.63
N LYS A 160 -8.68 -8.24 20.44
CA LYS A 160 -9.07 -8.91 21.68
C LYS A 160 -9.64 -7.89 22.68
N VAL A 161 -10.73 -8.28 23.34
CA VAL A 161 -11.47 -7.46 24.32
C VAL A 161 -10.53 -6.89 25.40
N TRP A 162 -9.67 -7.74 25.98
CA TRP A 162 -8.69 -7.34 26.98
C TRP A 162 -7.63 -6.36 26.46
N THR A 163 -7.17 -6.57 25.22
CA THR A 163 -6.20 -5.69 24.57
C THR A 163 -6.78 -4.31 24.36
N PHE A 164 -8.06 -4.21 23.95
CA PHE A 164 -8.75 -2.93 23.82
C PHE A 164 -8.76 -2.15 25.15
N TYR A 165 -9.10 -2.82 26.26
CA TYR A 165 -9.19 -2.20 27.57
C TYR A 165 -7.85 -1.61 28.03
N TRP A 166 -6.80 -2.42 28.13
CA TRP A 166 -5.51 -1.92 28.65
C TRP A 166 -4.83 -0.92 27.74
N VAL A 167 -4.94 -1.10 26.41
CA VAL A 167 -4.41 -0.11 25.47
C VAL A 167 -5.14 1.22 25.60
N SER A 168 -6.46 1.20 25.81
CA SER A 168 -7.23 2.42 26.06
C SER A 168 -6.84 3.06 27.41
N GLN A 169 -6.72 2.26 28.48
CA GLN A 169 -6.26 2.74 29.79
C GLN A 169 -4.92 3.47 29.71
N VAL A 170 -3.94 2.85 29.05
CA VAL A 170 -2.60 3.44 28.90
C VAL A 170 -2.63 4.63 27.93
N GLY A 171 -3.28 4.48 26.77
CA GLY A 171 -3.28 5.49 25.71
C GLY A 171 -4.02 6.78 26.08
N MET A 172 -5.00 6.69 26.97
CA MET A 172 -5.82 7.83 27.38
C MET A 172 -5.32 8.48 28.66
N LEU A 173 -4.48 7.78 29.46
CA LEU A 173 -4.00 8.28 30.75
C LEU A 173 -3.32 9.65 30.62
N LEU A 174 -2.47 9.83 29.61
CA LEU A 174 -1.70 11.06 29.45
C LEU A 174 -2.58 12.23 29.00
N GLY A 175 -3.48 12.01 28.05
CA GLY A 175 -4.50 13.02 27.70
C GLY A 175 -5.40 13.36 28.89
N THR A 176 -5.82 12.34 29.65
CA THR A 176 -6.60 12.51 30.87
C THR A 176 -5.85 13.35 31.90
N ALA A 177 -4.57 13.09 32.12
CA ALA A 177 -3.74 13.87 33.04
C ALA A 177 -3.69 15.36 32.64
N VAL A 178 -3.56 15.66 31.34
CA VAL A 178 -3.57 17.04 30.84
C VAL A 178 -4.91 17.71 31.10
N TYR A 179 -6.03 17.07 30.78
CA TYR A 179 -7.37 17.63 31.04
C TYR A 179 -7.68 17.75 32.54
N VAL A 180 -7.35 16.76 33.35
CA VAL A 180 -7.54 16.83 34.81
C VAL A 180 -6.69 17.95 35.41
N ASN A 181 -5.45 18.12 34.95
CA ASN A 181 -4.60 19.23 35.38
C ASN A 181 -5.20 20.58 34.98
N ALA A 182 -5.66 20.72 33.73
CA ALA A 182 -6.36 21.92 33.28
C ALA A 182 -7.61 22.20 34.13
N GLY A 183 -8.39 21.17 34.48
CA GLY A 183 -9.53 21.27 35.39
C GLY A 183 -9.16 21.75 36.79
N THR A 184 -8.05 21.22 37.34
CA THR A 184 -7.51 21.63 38.65
C THR A 184 -7.09 23.10 38.64
N GLN A 185 -6.52 23.57 37.53
CA GLN A 185 -6.13 24.98 37.36
C GLN A 185 -7.34 25.90 37.14
N LEU A 186 -8.30 25.48 36.31
CA LEU A 186 -9.56 26.21 36.09
C LEU A 186 -10.31 26.45 37.40
N ALA A 187 -10.29 25.48 38.31
CA ALA A 187 -10.85 25.59 39.66
C ALA A 187 -10.20 26.69 40.53
N GLN A 188 -8.99 27.13 40.21
CA GLN A 188 -8.22 28.12 40.98
C GLN A 188 -8.27 29.53 40.37
N ILE A 189 -8.94 29.69 39.22
CA ILE A 189 -8.99 30.96 38.48
C ILE A 189 -9.74 32.03 39.27
N SER A 190 -9.07 33.15 39.56
CA SER A 190 -9.63 34.26 40.34
C SER A 190 -10.24 35.35 39.45
N SER A 191 -9.71 35.51 38.23
CA SER A 191 -10.14 36.50 37.24
C SER A 191 -10.07 35.95 35.80
N LEU A 192 -10.80 36.56 34.85
CA LEU A 192 -10.77 36.17 33.42
C LEU A 192 -9.38 36.28 32.77
N GLY A 193 -8.45 37.04 33.35
CA GLY A 193 -7.06 37.16 32.89
C GLY A 193 -6.17 35.96 33.24
N ASP A 194 -6.53 35.18 34.27
CA ASP A 194 -5.78 34.00 34.70
C ASP A 194 -6.01 32.78 33.78
N VAL A 195 -6.98 32.88 32.86
CA VAL A 195 -7.24 31.88 31.81
C VAL A 195 -6.07 31.80 30.82
N VAL A 196 -5.17 32.79 30.80
CA VAL A 196 -3.94 32.80 29.97
C VAL A 196 -2.70 32.57 30.86
N SER A 197 -2.79 31.67 31.84
CA SER A 197 -1.63 31.29 32.63
C SER A 197 -0.60 30.52 31.80
N ALA A 198 0.68 30.71 32.08
CA ALA A 198 1.77 29.98 31.42
C ALA A 198 1.60 28.45 31.57
N ASP A 199 1.02 28.01 32.68
CA ASP A 199 0.75 26.60 32.96
C ASP A 199 -0.36 26.02 32.08
N LEU A 200 -1.44 26.78 31.81
CA LEU A 200 -2.53 26.33 30.95
C LEU A 200 -2.08 26.30 29.48
N ILE A 201 -1.30 27.31 29.05
CA ILE A 201 -0.65 27.30 27.73
C ILE A 201 0.28 26.09 27.62
N GLY A 202 1.09 25.81 28.64
CA GLY A 202 1.96 24.63 28.70
C GLY A 202 1.18 23.32 28.57
N ALA A 203 0.03 23.20 29.24
CA ALA A 203 -0.84 22.03 29.15
C ALA A 203 -1.41 21.84 27.73
N PHE A 204 -1.86 22.91 27.06
CA PHE A 204 -2.35 22.84 25.67
C PHE A 204 -1.23 22.56 24.66
N VAL A 205 -0.05 23.16 24.83
CA VAL A 205 1.13 22.85 24.01
C VAL A 205 1.51 21.38 24.17
N LEU A 206 1.52 20.87 25.41
CA LEU A 206 1.76 19.46 25.69
C LEU A 206 0.72 18.57 25.00
N LEU A 207 -0.56 18.95 25.02
CA LEU A 207 -1.62 18.22 24.31
C LEU A 207 -1.40 18.15 22.79
N GLY A 208 -0.80 19.19 22.19
CA GLY A 208 -0.45 19.23 20.77
C GLY A 208 0.84 18.47 20.42
N ILE A 209 1.86 18.52 21.28
CA ILE A 209 3.17 17.88 21.04
C ILE A 209 3.16 16.39 21.42
N PHE A 210 2.41 16.02 22.45
CA PHE A 210 2.35 14.66 22.97
C PHE A 210 2.04 13.57 21.92
N PRO A 211 1.08 13.76 20.99
CA PRO A 211 0.84 12.81 19.90
C PRO A 211 2.09 12.57 19.04
N LEU A 212 2.88 13.61 18.78
CA LEU A 212 4.13 13.53 18.01
C LEU A 212 5.21 12.78 18.78
N ILE A 213 5.36 13.06 20.08
CA ILE A 213 6.28 12.34 20.96
C ILE A 213 5.91 10.86 21.01
N ALA A 214 4.64 10.55 21.25
CA ALA A 214 4.19 9.17 21.37
C ALA A 214 4.36 8.41 20.04
N LYS A 215 4.06 9.05 18.90
CA LYS A 215 4.37 8.50 17.56
C LYS A 215 5.87 8.24 17.38
N ALA A 216 6.72 9.18 17.80
CA ALA A 216 8.17 9.03 17.73
C ALA A 216 8.68 7.88 18.61
N VAL A 217 8.17 7.74 19.84
CA VAL A 217 8.49 6.63 20.74
C VAL A 217 8.05 5.30 20.14
N LEU A 218 6.84 5.21 19.59
CA LEU A 218 6.36 4.00 18.93
C LEU A 218 7.21 3.63 17.71
N ALA A 219 7.57 4.61 16.88
CA ALA A 219 8.48 4.39 15.75
C ALA A 219 9.86 3.89 16.23
N PHE A 220 10.38 4.45 17.32
CA PHE A 220 11.63 4.02 17.93
C PHE A 220 11.55 2.57 18.43
N LEU A 221 10.48 2.19 19.13
CA LEU A 221 10.28 0.83 19.63
C LEU A 221 10.14 -0.17 18.48
N LYS A 222 9.35 0.16 17.45
CA LYS A 222 9.23 -0.66 16.23
C LYS A 222 10.58 -0.86 15.55
N ARG A 223 11.35 0.22 15.38
CA ARG A 223 12.70 0.18 14.81
C ARG A 223 13.64 -0.71 15.61
N ARG A 224 13.62 -0.59 16.94
CA ARG A 224 14.44 -1.43 17.83
C ARG A 224 14.04 -2.91 17.74
N LYS A 225 12.74 -3.20 17.59
CA LYS A 225 12.23 -4.57 17.39
C LYS A 225 12.68 -5.12 16.03
N ALA A 226 12.54 -4.34 14.95
CA ALA A 226 12.91 -4.75 13.60
C ALA A 226 14.39 -5.12 13.50
N PHE A 227 15.27 -4.35 14.17
CA PHE A 227 16.71 -4.61 14.14
C PHE A 227 17.23 -5.53 15.23
N LYS A 228 16.34 -6.17 16.00
CA LYS A 228 16.76 -7.08 17.07
C LYS A 228 17.54 -8.25 16.46
N GLY A 229 18.77 -8.48 16.96
CA GLY A 229 19.64 -9.55 16.47
C GLY A 229 20.70 -9.09 15.46
N TYR A 230 20.60 -7.86 14.93
CA TYR A 230 21.57 -7.31 13.99
C TYR A 230 22.48 -6.28 14.66
N LYS A 231 23.77 -6.30 14.29
CA LYS A 231 24.76 -5.33 14.75
C LYS A 231 24.92 -4.24 13.71
N LYS A 232 24.51 -3.02 14.04
CA LYS A 232 24.66 -1.86 13.15
C LYS A 232 26.16 -1.54 12.94
N PRO A 233 26.62 -1.39 11.68
CA PRO A 233 27.97 -0.93 11.38
C PRO A 233 28.29 0.44 12.00
N LYS A 234 29.56 0.69 12.36
CA LYS A 234 30.03 1.98 12.91
C LYS A 234 30.06 3.08 11.86
N SER A 235 30.38 2.72 10.62
CA SER A 235 30.41 3.55 9.43
C SER A 235 29.71 2.83 8.30
N PHE A 236 29.32 3.58 7.27
CA PHE A 236 28.71 3.03 6.06
C PHE A 236 29.51 3.46 4.84
N ASP A 237 29.76 2.53 3.93
CA ASP A 237 30.38 2.81 2.63
C ASP A 237 29.46 3.68 1.78
N ASN A 238 28.15 3.38 1.84
CA ASN A 238 27.11 4.02 1.06
C ASN A 238 25.99 4.62 1.93
N ASN A 239 25.32 5.63 1.39
CA ASN A 239 24.04 6.08 1.92
C ASN A 239 22.90 5.18 1.43
N LEU A 240 22.99 4.68 0.21
CA LEU A 240 21.96 3.87 -0.44
C LEU A 240 22.60 2.75 -1.26
N VAL A 241 22.06 1.55 -1.15
CA VAL A 241 22.29 0.46 -2.10
C VAL A 241 20.97 0.19 -2.83
N VAL A 242 21.01 0.11 -4.15
CA VAL A 242 19.87 -0.23 -4.99
C VAL A 242 20.17 -1.57 -5.67
N ILE A 243 19.24 -2.53 -5.57
CA ILE A 243 19.38 -3.86 -6.15
C ILE A 243 18.44 -3.99 -7.34
N GLY A 244 19.00 -4.12 -8.54
CA GLY A 244 18.31 -4.14 -9.81
C GLY A 244 18.38 -2.80 -10.53
N ALA A 245 18.75 -2.83 -11.81
CA ALA A 245 18.93 -1.68 -12.71
C ALA A 245 17.87 -1.65 -13.82
N GLY A 246 16.63 -2.04 -13.50
CA GLY A 246 15.43 -1.65 -14.25
C GLY A 246 14.99 -0.23 -13.90
N SER A 247 13.88 0.24 -14.47
CA SER A 247 13.41 1.63 -14.36
C SER A 247 13.34 2.15 -12.92
N ALA A 248 12.74 1.38 -12.00
CA ALA A 248 12.65 1.77 -10.59
C ALA A 248 14.03 1.98 -9.94
N GLY A 249 14.97 1.08 -10.21
CA GLY A 249 16.30 1.11 -9.62
C GLY A 249 17.19 2.20 -10.21
N LEU A 250 17.13 2.36 -11.53
CA LEU A 250 17.81 3.43 -12.27
C LEU A 250 17.35 4.81 -11.79
N VAL A 251 16.04 5.07 -11.76
CA VAL A 251 15.47 6.34 -11.28
C VAL A 251 15.83 6.59 -9.82
N SER A 252 15.71 5.57 -8.95
CA SER A 252 16.06 5.67 -7.54
C SER A 252 17.54 6.04 -7.34
N ALA A 253 18.44 5.37 -8.06
CA ALA A 253 19.87 5.62 -7.97
C ALA A 253 20.24 7.02 -8.47
N TYR A 254 19.66 7.44 -9.60
CA TYR A 254 19.86 8.76 -10.17
C TYR A 254 19.41 9.87 -9.22
N ILE A 255 18.17 9.81 -8.71
CA ILE A 255 17.63 10.82 -7.80
C ILE A 255 18.47 10.91 -6.52
N ALA A 256 18.85 9.76 -5.94
CA ALA A 256 19.68 9.72 -4.74
C ALA A 256 21.06 10.34 -4.98
N SER A 257 21.68 10.06 -6.13
CA SER A 257 22.95 10.71 -6.52
C SER A 257 22.80 12.22 -6.72
N ALA A 258 21.71 12.67 -7.34
CA ALA A 258 21.43 14.09 -7.57
C ALA A 258 21.32 14.90 -6.27
N VAL A 259 20.84 14.28 -5.17
CA VAL A 259 20.85 14.88 -3.82
C VAL A 259 22.15 14.62 -3.04
N LYS A 260 23.22 14.24 -3.73
CA LYS A 260 24.58 13.99 -3.22
C LYS A 260 24.72 12.82 -2.25
N ALA A 261 23.81 11.85 -2.30
CA ALA A 261 23.98 10.60 -1.56
C ALA A 261 25.06 9.73 -2.24
N LYS A 262 25.85 9.00 -1.45
CA LYS A 262 26.70 7.92 -1.96
C LYS A 262 25.83 6.71 -2.28
N VAL A 263 25.72 6.38 -3.56
CA VAL A 263 24.85 5.31 -4.05
C VAL A 263 25.67 4.20 -4.68
N THR A 264 25.37 2.96 -4.35
CA THR A 264 25.78 1.81 -5.15
C THR A 264 24.55 1.15 -5.78
N LEU A 265 24.56 0.99 -7.11
CA LEU A 265 23.56 0.26 -7.88
C LEU A 265 24.15 -1.09 -8.26
N ILE A 266 23.45 -2.19 -7.94
CA ILE A 266 23.91 -3.56 -8.20
C ILE A 266 23.01 -4.19 -9.26
N GLU A 267 23.59 -4.69 -10.34
CA GLU A 267 22.87 -5.39 -11.41
C GLU A 267 23.60 -6.68 -11.81
N LYS A 268 22.85 -7.78 -11.95
CA LYS A 268 23.41 -9.10 -12.30
C LYS A 268 23.33 -9.42 -13.80
N HIS A 269 22.51 -8.67 -14.56
CA HIS A 269 22.27 -8.82 -15.98
C HIS A 269 22.60 -7.51 -16.72
N LYS A 270 21.90 -7.21 -17.82
CA LYS A 270 22.05 -5.96 -18.56
C LYS A 270 21.36 -4.82 -17.84
N MET A 271 21.97 -3.63 -17.91
CA MET A 271 21.35 -2.38 -17.46
C MET A 271 20.08 -2.07 -18.26
N GLY A 272 19.17 -1.28 -17.69
CA GLY A 272 17.86 -0.94 -18.29
C GLY A 272 16.75 -1.94 -17.98
N GLY A 273 17.10 -3.09 -17.39
CA GLY A 273 16.15 -4.11 -16.96
C GLY A 273 15.31 -4.68 -18.10
N ASP A 274 14.15 -5.21 -17.76
CA ASP A 274 13.20 -5.76 -18.74
C ASP A 274 12.70 -4.70 -19.72
N CYS A 275 12.31 -3.51 -19.24
CA CYS A 275 11.72 -2.45 -20.06
C CYS A 275 12.55 -2.14 -21.32
N LEU A 276 13.88 -1.99 -21.17
CA LEU A 276 14.79 -1.75 -22.27
C LEU A 276 15.10 -3.03 -23.07
N ASN A 277 15.41 -4.14 -22.40
CA ASN A 277 16.05 -5.28 -23.04
C ASN A 277 15.05 -6.32 -23.58
N THR A 278 13.93 -6.53 -22.89
CA THR A 278 12.99 -7.64 -23.18
C THR A 278 11.51 -7.26 -23.07
N GLY A 279 11.19 -5.99 -22.85
CA GLY A 279 9.85 -5.53 -22.51
C GLY A 279 9.36 -4.45 -23.47
N CYS A 280 9.23 -3.23 -22.95
CA CYS A 280 8.56 -2.13 -23.62
C CYS A 280 9.26 -1.71 -24.91
N VAL A 281 10.57 -1.47 -24.88
CA VAL A 281 11.32 -1.03 -26.06
C VAL A 281 11.21 -2.03 -27.21
N PRO A 282 11.55 -3.33 -27.03
CA PRO A 282 11.46 -4.28 -28.13
C PRO A 282 10.03 -4.53 -28.61
N SER A 283 9.05 -4.64 -27.70
CA SER A 283 7.65 -4.85 -28.08
C SER A 283 7.10 -3.68 -28.90
N LYS A 284 7.42 -2.44 -28.54
CA LYS A 284 6.89 -1.26 -29.23
C LYS A 284 7.58 -1.06 -30.59
N ALA A 285 8.87 -1.43 -30.70
CA ALA A 285 9.56 -1.50 -31.98
C ALA A 285 8.93 -2.55 -32.92
N LEU A 286 8.64 -3.75 -32.41
CA LEU A 286 8.00 -4.82 -33.18
C LEU A 286 6.59 -4.43 -33.63
N LEU A 287 5.77 -3.90 -32.72
CA LEU A 287 4.41 -3.44 -32.99
C LEU A 287 4.38 -2.35 -34.07
N HIS A 288 5.32 -1.41 -34.02
CA HIS A 288 5.42 -0.36 -35.04
C HIS A 288 5.66 -0.94 -36.43
N VAL A 289 6.61 -1.87 -36.58
CA VAL A 289 6.88 -2.51 -37.88
C VAL A 289 5.70 -3.35 -38.35
N ALA A 290 5.05 -4.07 -37.42
CA ALA A 290 3.84 -4.84 -37.71
C ALA A 290 2.68 -3.94 -38.17
N GLU A 291 2.51 -2.76 -37.56
CA GLU A 291 1.54 -1.75 -37.97
C GLU A 291 1.83 -1.22 -39.39
N LEU A 292 3.10 -0.95 -39.73
CA LEU A 292 3.48 -0.54 -41.08
C LEU A 292 3.11 -1.60 -42.13
N ALA A 293 3.40 -2.88 -41.86
CA ALA A 293 3.04 -3.99 -42.74
C ALA A 293 1.51 -4.10 -42.92
N HIS A 294 0.76 -3.96 -41.82
CA HIS A 294 -0.70 -3.98 -41.83
C HIS A 294 -1.30 -2.81 -42.63
N ASN A 295 -0.81 -1.59 -42.40
CA ASN A 295 -1.28 -0.40 -43.10
C ASN A 295 -0.97 -0.48 -44.59
N ALA A 296 0.22 -0.96 -44.97
CA ALA A 296 0.59 -1.17 -46.37
C ALA A 296 -0.36 -2.17 -47.08
N ARG A 297 -0.71 -3.28 -46.43
CA ARG A 297 -1.67 -4.27 -46.98
C ARG A 297 -3.09 -3.74 -47.11
N ASN A 298 -3.48 -2.78 -46.26
CA ASN A 298 -4.83 -2.24 -46.20
C ASN A 298 -4.97 -0.84 -46.84
N ALA A 299 -3.91 -0.30 -47.42
CA ALA A 299 -3.84 1.07 -47.95
C ALA A 299 -4.89 1.37 -49.04
N SER A 300 -5.33 0.34 -49.78
CA SER A 300 -6.35 0.48 -50.82
C SER A 300 -7.70 0.97 -50.29
N ARG A 301 -8.00 0.72 -49.01
CA ARG A 301 -9.24 1.18 -48.35
C ARG A 301 -9.34 2.71 -48.27
N VAL A 302 -8.20 3.40 -48.31
CA VAL A 302 -8.12 4.86 -48.28
C VAL A 302 -7.64 5.43 -49.63
N GLY A 303 -7.72 4.64 -50.70
CA GLY A 303 -7.40 5.08 -52.06
C GLY A 303 -5.91 5.02 -52.43
N VAL A 304 -5.06 4.40 -51.61
CA VAL A 304 -3.63 4.26 -51.88
C VAL A 304 -3.33 2.86 -52.41
N SER A 305 -2.79 2.75 -53.63
CA SER A 305 -2.42 1.47 -54.23
C SER A 305 -1.01 1.07 -53.82
N VAL A 306 -0.88 -0.13 -53.24
CA VAL A 306 0.40 -0.74 -52.86
C VAL A 306 0.47 -2.12 -53.51
N GLY A 307 1.66 -2.52 -53.98
CA GLY A 307 1.89 -3.85 -54.52
C GLY A 307 1.81 -4.96 -53.45
N LYS A 308 2.26 -6.16 -53.79
CA LYS A 308 2.34 -7.26 -52.81
C LYS A 308 3.31 -6.89 -51.68
N VAL A 309 2.81 -6.89 -50.45
CA VAL A 309 3.62 -6.64 -49.25
C VAL A 309 4.25 -7.95 -48.78
N SER A 310 5.57 -8.01 -48.76
CA SER A 310 6.37 -9.08 -48.17
C SER A 310 7.14 -8.57 -46.95
N VAL A 311 7.23 -9.37 -45.90
CA VAL A 311 7.95 -9.04 -44.67
C VAL A 311 9.19 -9.92 -44.59
N ASP A 312 10.37 -9.29 -44.47
CA ASP A 312 11.62 -9.98 -44.10
C ASP A 312 11.74 -9.94 -42.58
N PHE A 313 11.32 -11.02 -41.92
CA PHE A 313 11.28 -11.07 -40.47
C PHE A 313 12.66 -10.93 -39.81
N LYS A 314 13.72 -11.40 -40.46
CA LYS A 314 15.08 -11.24 -39.94
C LYS A 314 15.47 -9.78 -39.89
N GLN A 315 15.13 -8.99 -40.91
CA GLN A 315 15.33 -7.54 -40.90
C GLN A 315 14.43 -6.84 -39.86
N VAL A 316 13.20 -7.30 -39.65
CA VAL A 316 12.33 -6.78 -38.57
C VAL A 316 13.00 -6.95 -37.21
N MET A 317 13.52 -8.14 -36.91
CA MET A 317 14.18 -8.40 -35.64
C MET A 317 15.51 -7.64 -35.51
N GLN A 318 16.27 -7.46 -36.60
CA GLN A 318 17.43 -6.57 -36.61
C GLN A 318 17.06 -5.12 -36.29
N GLN A 319 15.94 -4.62 -36.82
CA GLN A 319 15.43 -3.28 -36.49
C GLN A 319 15.08 -3.17 -35.01
N VAL A 320 14.40 -4.17 -34.43
CA VAL A 320 14.11 -4.22 -32.99
C VAL A 320 15.41 -4.14 -32.19
N GLN A 321 16.41 -4.94 -32.53
CA GLN A 321 17.72 -4.93 -31.87
C GLN A 321 18.47 -3.59 -32.05
N SER A 322 18.31 -2.93 -33.21
CA SER A 322 18.87 -1.59 -33.43
C SER A 322 18.26 -0.56 -32.49
N VAL A 323 16.93 -0.56 -32.32
CA VAL A 323 16.25 0.38 -31.42
C VAL A 323 16.70 0.18 -29.97
N ILE A 324 16.89 -1.06 -29.52
CA ILE A 324 17.45 -1.35 -28.19
C ILE A 324 18.85 -0.73 -28.06
N LYS A 325 19.74 -0.97 -29.04
CA LYS A 325 21.12 -0.44 -29.05
C LYS A 325 21.19 1.08 -29.08
N ASP A 326 20.22 1.73 -29.73
CA ASP A 326 20.17 3.20 -29.79
C ASP A 326 19.81 3.80 -28.41
N ILE A 327 19.03 3.08 -27.60
CA ILE A 327 18.58 3.53 -26.28
C ILE A 327 19.54 3.09 -25.15
N GLU A 328 20.17 1.92 -25.27
CA GLU A 328 21.08 1.33 -24.28
C GLU A 328 22.12 2.30 -23.67
N PRO A 329 22.76 3.22 -24.44
CA PRO A 329 23.70 4.19 -23.89
C PRO A 329 23.11 5.14 -22.83
N HIS A 330 21.79 5.31 -22.79
CA HIS A 330 21.11 6.15 -21.80
C HIS A 330 20.97 5.47 -20.44
N ASP A 331 20.96 4.15 -20.41
CA ASP A 331 20.86 3.34 -19.18
C ASP A 331 22.20 2.67 -18.81
N SER A 332 23.26 2.92 -19.57
CA SER A 332 24.53 2.22 -19.43
C SER A 332 25.27 2.48 -18.11
N VAL A 333 26.20 1.58 -17.79
CA VAL A 333 27.12 1.70 -16.65
C VAL A 333 27.90 3.02 -16.72
N GLU A 334 28.42 3.38 -17.89
CA GLU A 334 29.19 4.60 -18.11
C GLU A 334 28.36 5.86 -17.84
N ARG A 335 27.09 5.86 -18.27
CA ARG A 335 26.18 6.98 -18.03
C ARG A 335 25.93 7.15 -16.54
N TYR A 336 25.59 6.08 -15.82
CA TYR A 336 25.29 6.13 -14.39
C TYR A 336 26.53 6.46 -13.55
N THR A 337 27.70 5.96 -13.95
CA THR A 337 28.98 6.32 -13.32
C THR A 337 29.29 7.82 -13.46
N LYS A 338 29.06 8.40 -14.65
CA LYS A 338 29.19 9.87 -14.87
C LYS A 338 28.19 10.68 -14.04
N LEU A 339 27.04 10.10 -13.70
CA LEU A 339 26.03 10.70 -12.82
C LEU A 339 26.35 10.52 -11.32
N GLY A 340 27.50 9.95 -10.97
CA GLY A 340 27.98 9.80 -9.59
C GLY A 340 27.48 8.54 -8.87
N VAL A 341 26.85 7.60 -9.58
CA VAL A 341 26.44 6.30 -9.03
C VAL A 341 27.58 5.30 -9.18
N ASN A 342 27.94 4.61 -8.10
CA ASN A 342 28.84 3.45 -8.19
C ASN A 342 28.03 2.26 -8.73
N VAL A 343 28.37 1.73 -9.90
CA VAL A 343 27.66 0.58 -10.48
C VAL A 343 28.49 -0.67 -10.29
N GLU A 344 27.93 -1.67 -9.62
CA GLU A 344 28.55 -2.96 -9.37
C GLU A 344 27.81 -4.03 -10.18
N GLN A 345 28.52 -4.76 -11.04
CA GLN A 345 27.95 -5.86 -11.82
C GLN A 345 28.13 -7.17 -11.07
N GLY A 346 27.04 -7.79 -10.64
CA GLY A 346 27.06 -9.03 -9.87
C GLY A 346 25.73 -9.35 -9.18
N GLU A 347 25.68 -10.53 -8.57
CA GLU A 347 24.52 -10.96 -7.80
C GLU A 347 24.53 -10.34 -6.41
N ALA A 348 23.44 -9.67 -6.04
CA ALA A 348 23.27 -9.12 -4.71
C ALA A 348 22.65 -10.14 -3.75
N ARG A 349 23.09 -10.16 -2.50
CA ARG A 349 22.40 -10.85 -1.39
C ARG A 349 22.37 -9.97 -0.16
N ILE A 350 21.18 -9.67 0.36
CA ILE A 350 21.00 -8.92 1.61
C ILE A 350 21.31 -9.86 2.78
N VAL A 351 22.34 -9.54 3.55
CA VAL A 351 22.79 -10.39 4.68
C VAL A 351 22.47 -9.78 6.04
N SER A 352 22.24 -8.46 6.09
CA SER A 352 21.72 -7.77 7.26
C SER A 352 20.94 -6.52 6.81
N PRO A 353 20.24 -5.82 7.72
CA PRO A 353 19.54 -4.60 7.35
C PRO A 353 20.45 -3.48 6.82
N TRP A 354 21.77 -3.63 6.93
CA TRP A 354 22.75 -2.63 6.53
C TRP A 354 23.85 -3.17 5.64
N GLU A 355 23.79 -4.44 5.24
CA GLU A 355 24.88 -5.11 4.54
C GLU A 355 24.34 -5.92 3.37
N VAL A 356 24.97 -5.73 2.22
CA VAL A 356 24.67 -6.45 0.99
C VAL A 356 25.97 -7.05 0.48
N ASP A 357 25.96 -8.35 0.24
CA ASP A 357 27.03 -9.04 -0.47
C ASP A 357 26.80 -8.90 -1.98
N VAL A 358 27.86 -8.62 -2.72
CA VAL A 358 27.88 -8.59 -4.18
C VAL A 358 28.86 -9.67 -4.64
N THR A 359 28.35 -10.66 -5.36
CA THR A 359 29.16 -11.75 -5.91
C THR A 359 29.34 -11.53 -7.41
N SER A 360 30.60 -11.45 -7.86
CA SER A 360 30.96 -11.29 -9.26
C SER A 360 32.23 -12.10 -9.56
N ASN A 361 32.25 -12.84 -10.66
CA ASN A 361 33.38 -13.70 -11.05
C ASN A 361 33.87 -14.66 -9.93
N GLY A 362 32.95 -15.15 -9.09
CA GLY A 362 33.27 -16.04 -7.96
C GLY A 362 33.82 -15.34 -6.72
N GLU A 363 34.11 -14.03 -6.78
CA GLU A 363 34.52 -13.23 -5.63
C GLU A 363 33.30 -12.58 -4.98
N THR A 364 33.28 -12.51 -3.65
CA THR A 364 32.19 -11.86 -2.90
C THR A 364 32.73 -10.69 -2.10
N LYS A 365 32.15 -9.52 -2.31
CA LYS A 365 32.46 -8.28 -1.58
C LYS A 365 31.24 -7.86 -0.76
N ARG A 366 31.47 -7.49 0.50
CA ARG A 366 30.42 -6.93 1.36
C ARG A 366 30.40 -5.40 1.26
N ILE A 367 29.22 -4.83 1.10
CA ILE A 367 28.97 -3.38 1.08
C ILE A 367 28.09 -3.00 2.26
N THR A 368 28.53 -2.02 3.04
CA THR A 368 27.73 -1.45 4.13
C THR A 368 26.95 -0.22 3.67
N THR A 369 25.68 -0.12 4.07
CA THR A 369 24.79 0.97 3.66
C THR A 369 23.80 1.39 4.75
N ARG A 370 23.34 2.65 4.70
CA ARG A 370 22.27 3.13 5.59
C ARG A 370 20.91 2.59 5.19
N SER A 371 20.64 2.50 3.89
CA SER A 371 19.36 2.08 3.33
C SER A 371 19.54 1.19 2.11
N ILE A 372 18.55 0.33 1.85
CA ILE A 372 18.52 -0.60 0.71
C ILE A 372 17.21 -0.38 -0.05
N ILE A 373 17.25 -0.34 -1.38
CA ILE A 373 16.08 -0.42 -2.26
C ILE A 373 16.13 -1.74 -3.02
N ILE A 374 15.06 -2.51 -2.93
CA ILE A 374 14.81 -3.73 -3.69
C ILE A 374 14.03 -3.34 -4.94
N ALA A 375 14.68 -3.38 -6.10
CA ALA A 375 14.12 -3.07 -7.41
C ALA A 375 14.36 -4.24 -8.40
N THR A 376 14.21 -5.47 -7.90
CA THR A 376 14.54 -6.71 -8.62
C THR A 376 13.56 -7.10 -9.73
N GLY A 377 12.51 -6.30 -9.93
CA GLY A 377 11.54 -6.49 -11.01
C GLY A 377 10.73 -7.79 -10.89
N ALA A 378 10.31 -8.30 -12.04
CA ALA A 378 9.60 -9.56 -12.18
C ALA A 378 10.17 -10.38 -13.35
N LYS A 379 9.69 -11.61 -13.50
CA LYS A 379 9.99 -12.53 -14.60
C LYS A 379 8.71 -13.11 -15.19
N PRO A 380 8.69 -13.66 -16.41
CA PRO A 380 7.54 -14.34 -16.97
C PRO A 380 7.06 -15.47 -16.04
N LEU A 381 5.75 -15.57 -15.82
CA LEU A 381 5.15 -16.69 -15.10
C LEU A 381 4.98 -17.87 -16.07
N VAL A 382 5.74 -18.94 -15.84
CA VAL A 382 5.65 -20.18 -16.60
C VAL A 382 5.25 -21.32 -15.65
N PRO A 383 3.96 -21.69 -15.61
CA PRO A 383 3.49 -22.85 -14.84
C PRO A 383 4.09 -24.16 -15.36
N SER A 384 4.18 -25.16 -14.49
CA SER A 384 4.59 -26.52 -14.84
C SER A 384 3.46 -27.24 -15.59
N PHE A 385 3.38 -27.04 -16.90
CA PHE A 385 2.53 -27.85 -17.78
C PHE A 385 3.24 -29.15 -18.15
N GLU A 386 2.51 -30.26 -18.17
CA GLU A 386 3.04 -31.54 -18.66
C GLU A 386 3.48 -31.38 -20.13
N GLY A 387 4.69 -31.83 -20.45
CA GLY A 387 5.24 -31.83 -21.80
C GLY A 387 5.75 -30.47 -22.31
N LEU A 388 5.63 -29.39 -21.54
CA LEU A 388 6.17 -28.07 -21.94
C LEU A 388 7.69 -28.09 -22.13
N ASP A 389 8.39 -28.93 -21.37
CA ASP A 389 9.83 -29.16 -21.46
C ASP A 389 10.26 -29.80 -22.79
N LYS A 390 9.32 -30.38 -23.54
CA LYS A 390 9.55 -31.03 -24.83
C LYS A 390 9.24 -30.10 -26.01
N VAL A 391 8.75 -28.89 -25.76
CA VAL A 391 8.44 -27.91 -26.81
C VAL A 391 9.34 -26.69 -26.66
N ASP A 392 9.68 -26.09 -27.79
CA ASP A 392 10.51 -24.89 -27.84
C ASP A 392 9.61 -23.66 -27.64
N TYR A 393 9.28 -23.41 -26.37
CA TYR A 393 8.42 -22.30 -25.96
C TYR A 393 9.20 -21.00 -25.80
N LEU A 394 8.49 -19.90 -26.03
CA LEU A 394 8.97 -18.55 -25.90
C LEU A 394 8.27 -17.86 -24.74
N THR A 395 8.91 -16.84 -24.19
CA THR A 395 8.34 -15.93 -23.21
C THR A 395 8.61 -14.49 -23.65
N SER A 396 8.10 -13.51 -22.90
CA SER A 396 8.50 -12.11 -23.11
C SER A 396 10.01 -11.90 -22.98
N ASP A 397 10.76 -12.81 -22.36
CA ASP A 397 12.21 -12.64 -22.21
C ASP A 397 13.01 -13.23 -23.37
N THR A 398 12.50 -14.27 -24.03
CA THR A 398 13.26 -15.07 -25.00
C THR A 398 12.85 -14.87 -26.46
N LEU A 399 11.66 -14.32 -26.74
CA LEU A 399 11.16 -14.21 -28.11
C LEU A 399 11.99 -13.28 -29.02
N TRP A 400 12.79 -12.40 -28.43
CA TRP A 400 13.55 -11.37 -29.14
C TRP A 400 14.75 -11.89 -29.93
N GLU A 401 15.05 -13.18 -29.79
CA GLU A 401 16.13 -13.90 -30.46
C GLU A 401 15.66 -14.69 -31.69
N LEU A 402 14.35 -14.65 -32.01
CA LEU A 402 13.82 -15.32 -33.19
C LEU A 402 14.42 -14.76 -34.48
N GLU A 403 14.87 -15.65 -35.38
CA GLU A 403 15.33 -15.27 -36.72
C GLU A 403 14.30 -15.55 -37.82
N GLU A 404 13.37 -16.48 -37.57
CA GLU A 404 12.36 -16.91 -38.53
C GLU A 404 10.95 -16.66 -37.99
N LEU A 405 10.05 -16.23 -38.88
CA LEU A 405 8.65 -16.01 -38.53
C LEU A 405 7.95 -17.38 -38.45
N PRO A 406 7.41 -17.78 -37.28
CA PRO A 406 6.67 -19.04 -37.18
C PRO A 406 5.40 -18.96 -38.06
N LYS A 407 5.13 -20.01 -38.85
CA LYS A 407 3.94 -20.02 -39.70
C LYS A 407 2.68 -20.10 -38.84
N ARG A 408 2.69 -20.95 -37.81
CA ARG A 408 1.63 -21.07 -36.81
C ARG A 408 2.17 -20.75 -35.43
N LEU A 409 1.62 -19.71 -34.84
CA LEU A 409 2.00 -19.23 -33.53
C LEU A 409 0.85 -19.40 -32.55
N LEU A 410 1.08 -20.17 -31.50
CA LEU A 410 0.18 -20.25 -30.37
C LEU A 410 0.59 -19.19 -29.33
N VAL A 411 -0.37 -18.41 -28.84
CA VAL A 411 -0.14 -17.48 -27.73
C VAL A 411 -1.03 -17.89 -26.58
N LEU A 412 -0.42 -18.27 -25.45
CA LEU A 412 -1.14 -18.69 -24.25
C LEU A 412 -1.22 -17.52 -23.26
N GLY A 413 -2.40 -16.92 -23.15
CA GLY A 413 -2.69 -15.78 -22.27
C GLY A 413 -3.37 -14.62 -22.99
N GLY A 414 -4.43 -14.10 -22.37
CA GLY A 414 -5.28 -13.00 -22.83
C GLY A 414 -4.97 -11.64 -22.18
N GLY A 415 -3.85 -11.52 -21.48
CA GLY A 415 -3.37 -10.24 -20.94
C GLY A 415 -2.77 -9.31 -22.01
N PRO A 416 -2.28 -8.12 -21.60
CA PRO A 416 -1.76 -7.12 -22.53
C PRO A 416 -0.61 -7.63 -23.40
N ILE A 417 0.35 -8.35 -22.80
CA ILE A 417 1.49 -8.96 -23.53
C ILE A 417 0.99 -9.93 -24.59
N GLY A 418 0.04 -10.81 -24.24
CA GLY A 418 -0.53 -11.78 -25.17
C GLY A 418 -1.24 -11.11 -26.35
N CYS A 419 -2.03 -10.08 -26.08
CA CYS A 419 -2.75 -9.33 -27.11
C CYS A 419 -1.80 -8.56 -28.05
N GLU A 420 -0.80 -7.85 -27.50
CA GLU A 420 0.20 -7.12 -28.28
C GLU A 420 0.97 -8.07 -29.22
N LEU A 421 1.48 -9.18 -28.69
CA LEU A 421 2.26 -10.14 -29.47
C LEU A 421 1.39 -10.87 -30.50
N SER A 422 0.15 -11.23 -30.15
CA SER A 422 -0.77 -11.86 -31.10
C SER A 422 -1.03 -10.95 -32.30
N GLN A 423 -1.29 -9.67 -32.05
CA GLN A 423 -1.48 -8.70 -33.12
C GLN A 423 -0.21 -8.47 -33.94
N ALA A 424 0.95 -8.32 -33.30
CA ALA A 424 2.21 -8.10 -33.99
C ALA A 424 2.52 -9.24 -34.97
N PHE A 425 2.50 -10.49 -34.49
CA PHE A 425 2.84 -11.65 -35.32
C PHE A 425 1.80 -11.92 -36.41
N GLN A 426 0.51 -11.73 -36.14
CA GLN A 426 -0.54 -11.83 -37.16
C GLN A 426 -0.31 -10.81 -38.29
N ARG A 427 -0.01 -9.56 -37.93
CA ARG A 427 0.27 -8.50 -38.90
C ARG A 427 1.58 -8.73 -39.66
N LEU A 428 2.58 -9.39 -39.06
CA LEU A 428 3.81 -9.75 -39.77
C LEU A 428 3.60 -10.92 -40.74
N GLY A 429 2.66 -11.83 -40.45
CA GLY A 429 2.21 -12.87 -41.38
C GLY A 429 2.09 -14.27 -40.80
N SER A 430 2.23 -14.44 -39.49
CA SER A 430 1.91 -15.71 -38.81
C SER A 430 0.40 -15.94 -38.81
N GLN A 431 -0.01 -17.20 -38.78
CA GLN A 431 -1.34 -17.60 -38.35
C GLN A 431 -1.34 -17.73 -36.83
N VAL A 432 -2.03 -16.82 -36.15
CA VAL A 432 -2.02 -16.77 -34.69
C VAL A 432 -3.28 -17.39 -34.09
N THR A 433 -3.09 -18.31 -33.15
CA THR A 433 -4.14 -18.80 -32.25
C THR A 433 -3.85 -18.30 -30.83
N GLN A 434 -4.75 -17.51 -30.26
CA GLN A 434 -4.60 -16.99 -28.89
C GLN A 434 -5.55 -17.74 -27.95
N VAL A 435 -5.02 -18.36 -26.90
CA VAL A 435 -5.77 -19.19 -25.95
C VAL A 435 -5.84 -18.49 -24.60
N GLU A 436 -7.05 -18.35 -24.06
CA GLU A 436 -7.31 -17.79 -22.74
C GLU A 436 -8.34 -18.65 -21.99
N MET A 437 -8.06 -18.89 -20.71
CA MET A 437 -8.93 -19.69 -19.84
C MET A 437 -10.19 -18.91 -19.44
N ALA A 438 -10.07 -17.59 -19.29
CA ALA A 438 -11.20 -16.72 -19.00
C ALA A 438 -12.17 -16.59 -20.20
N ASP A 439 -13.34 -16.06 -19.92
CA ASP A 439 -14.40 -15.78 -20.89
C ASP A 439 -14.14 -14.52 -21.74
N ARG A 440 -13.04 -13.81 -21.47
CA ARG A 440 -12.65 -12.57 -22.15
C ARG A 440 -11.15 -12.32 -22.12
N LEU A 441 -10.67 -11.54 -23.08
CA LEU A 441 -9.33 -10.93 -23.05
C LEU A 441 -9.32 -9.73 -22.09
N MET A 442 -8.13 -9.28 -21.69
CA MET A 442 -7.93 -8.06 -20.89
C MET A 442 -8.78 -8.02 -19.62
N GLY A 443 -8.81 -9.12 -18.87
CA GLY A 443 -9.68 -9.32 -17.70
C GLY A 443 -9.78 -8.15 -16.70
N PRO A 444 -8.70 -7.42 -16.37
CA PRO A 444 -8.76 -6.26 -15.47
C PRO A 444 -9.40 -4.98 -16.05
N GLU A 445 -9.57 -4.89 -17.37
CA GLU A 445 -10.13 -3.70 -18.05
C GLU A 445 -11.67 -3.72 -18.09
N ASP A 446 -12.25 -2.58 -18.46
CA ASP A 446 -13.68 -2.43 -18.68
C ASP A 446 -14.20 -3.32 -19.82
N ASP A 447 -15.41 -3.85 -19.64
CA ASP A 447 -16.03 -4.86 -20.51
C ASP A 447 -16.16 -4.39 -21.97
N ASP A 448 -16.52 -3.12 -22.19
CA ASP A 448 -16.69 -2.52 -23.51
C ASP A 448 -15.36 -2.42 -24.27
N THR A 449 -14.30 -2.07 -23.56
CA THR A 449 -12.94 -1.95 -24.08
C THR A 449 -12.38 -3.31 -24.43
N ALA A 450 -12.54 -4.30 -23.55
CA ALA A 450 -12.11 -5.67 -23.81
C ALA A 450 -12.85 -6.28 -25.02
N SER A 451 -14.17 -6.05 -25.12
CA SER A 451 -14.99 -6.55 -26.23
C SER A 451 -14.57 -5.93 -27.57
N LEU A 452 -14.39 -4.61 -27.62
CA LEU A 452 -13.94 -3.92 -28.82
C LEU A 452 -12.56 -4.40 -29.29
N LEU A 453 -11.64 -4.64 -28.34
CA LEU A 453 -10.33 -5.21 -28.66
C LEU A 453 -10.46 -6.62 -29.24
N SER A 454 -11.24 -7.50 -28.61
CA SER A 454 -11.48 -8.87 -29.11
C SER A 454 -12.07 -8.87 -30.52
N GLU A 455 -13.10 -8.05 -30.78
CA GLU A 455 -13.68 -7.90 -32.12
C GLU A 455 -12.63 -7.44 -33.14
N ARG A 456 -11.79 -6.48 -32.77
CA ARG A 456 -10.74 -5.96 -33.64
C ARG A 456 -9.69 -7.03 -33.95
N LEU A 457 -9.24 -7.79 -32.96
CA LEU A 457 -8.24 -8.84 -33.12
C LEU A 457 -8.78 -9.99 -33.99
N SER A 458 -10.02 -10.43 -33.76
CA SER A 458 -10.68 -11.41 -34.63
C SER A 458 -10.84 -10.91 -36.06
N ALA A 459 -11.21 -9.64 -36.26
CA ALA A 459 -11.32 -9.03 -37.59
C ALA A 459 -9.96 -8.91 -38.32
N GLU A 460 -8.84 -8.93 -37.60
CA GLU A 460 -7.47 -9.02 -38.15
C GLU A 460 -7.01 -10.47 -38.41
N GLY A 461 -7.86 -11.46 -38.09
CA GLY A 461 -7.66 -12.88 -38.41
C GLY A 461 -7.00 -13.70 -37.30
N ILE A 462 -6.92 -13.19 -36.07
CA ILE A 462 -6.45 -13.95 -34.91
C ILE A 462 -7.55 -14.91 -34.48
N ASP A 463 -7.23 -16.19 -34.34
CA ASP A 463 -8.14 -17.21 -33.82
C ASP A 463 -8.13 -17.18 -32.28
N ILE A 464 -9.12 -16.52 -31.69
CA ILE A 464 -9.23 -16.35 -30.24
C ILE A 464 -10.04 -17.52 -29.66
N LYS A 465 -9.43 -18.27 -28.75
CA LYS A 465 -10.02 -19.38 -28.00
C LYS A 465 -10.22 -18.97 -26.53
N LEU A 466 -11.38 -18.39 -26.23
CA LEU A 466 -11.82 -18.06 -24.86
C LEU A 466 -12.43 -19.29 -24.19
N ASN A 467 -12.45 -19.33 -22.86
CA ASN A 467 -12.90 -20.50 -22.09
C ASN A 467 -12.14 -21.79 -22.46
N HIS A 468 -10.87 -21.67 -22.82
CA HIS A 468 -10.00 -22.81 -23.15
C HIS A 468 -8.89 -22.92 -22.11
N LYS A 469 -8.93 -23.97 -21.29
CA LYS A 469 -7.94 -24.22 -20.25
C LYS A 469 -6.83 -25.12 -20.79
N ALA A 470 -5.62 -24.58 -20.94
CA ALA A 470 -4.44 -25.37 -21.28
C ALA A 470 -4.20 -26.48 -20.23
N LEU A 471 -4.05 -27.72 -20.69
CA LEU A 471 -3.80 -28.88 -19.82
C LEU A 471 -2.35 -29.35 -19.93
N ARG A 472 -1.90 -29.63 -21.16
CA ARG A 472 -0.58 -30.23 -21.44
C ARG A 472 -0.16 -30.00 -22.89
N PHE A 473 1.13 -30.17 -23.15
CA PHE A 473 1.74 -30.10 -24.47
C PHE A 473 2.16 -31.49 -24.92
N GLU A 474 1.82 -31.84 -26.15
CA GLU A 474 2.14 -33.13 -26.77
C GLU A 474 2.89 -32.91 -28.09
N GLN A 475 3.57 -33.96 -28.56
CA GLN A 475 4.10 -34.02 -29.93
C GLN A 475 3.45 -35.19 -30.66
N HIS A 476 2.78 -34.92 -31.78
CA HIS A 476 2.17 -35.93 -32.65
C HIS A 476 2.82 -35.84 -34.03
N ASP A 477 3.37 -36.94 -34.55
CA ASP A 477 3.98 -36.99 -35.88
C ASP A 477 5.00 -35.87 -36.20
N GLY A 478 5.71 -35.39 -35.17
CA GLY A 478 6.71 -34.32 -35.27
C GLY A 478 6.13 -32.89 -35.16
N GLU A 479 4.83 -32.76 -34.95
CA GLU A 479 4.10 -31.50 -34.75
C GLU A 479 3.81 -31.27 -33.26
N SER A 480 4.01 -30.04 -32.77
CA SER A 480 3.67 -29.69 -31.39
C SER A 480 2.19 -29.32 -31.27
N VAL A 481 1.52 -29.82 -30.23
CA VAL A 481 0.09 -29.64 -30.02
C VAL A 481 -0.17 -29.22 -28.56
N LEU A 482 -0.99 -28.20 -28.37
CA LEU A 482 -1.56 -27.89 -27.06
C LEU A 482 -2.87 -28.68 -26.91
N ILE A 483 -2.97 -29.46 -25.85
CA ILE A 483 -4.24 -30.03 -25.40
C ILE A 483 -4.90 -29.05 -24.44
N ALA A 484 -6.09 -28.57 -24.80
CA ALA A 484 -6.88 -27.65 -23.99
C ALA A 484 -8.27 -28.21 -23.70
N GLU A 485 -8.79 -27.96 -22.51
CA GLU A 485 -10.17 -28.28 -22.14
C GLU A 485 -11.09 -27.11 -22.51
N HIS A 486 -12.18 -27.42 -23.22
CA HIS A 486 -13.29 -26.51 -23.50
C HIS A 486 -14.61 -27.26 -23.35
N ASP A 487 -15.53 -26.73 -22.55
CA ASP A 487 -16.82 -27.35 -22.23
C ASP A 487 -16.72 -28.83 -21.76
N GLY A 488 -15.66 -29.14 -21.00
CA GLY A 488 -15.39 -30.48 -20.48
C GLY A 488 -14.86 -31.47 -21.53
N GLN A 489 -14.51 -31.02 -22.73
CA GLN A 489 -13.91 -31.83 -23.80
C GLN A 489 -12.49 -31.37 -24.10
N GLU A 490 -11.61 -32.33 -24.38
CA GLU A 490 -10.26 -32.01 -24.85
C GLU A 490 -10.28 -31.61 -26.33
N THR A 491 -9.60 -30.51 -26.62
CA THR A 491 -9.40 -29.94 -27.95
C THR A 491 -7.90 -29.85 -28.24
N GLN A 492 -7.54 -30.04 -29.51
CA GLN A 492 -6.16 -30.06 -29.96
C GLN A 492 -5.86 -28.81 -30.79
N LEU A 493 -4.82 -28.09 -30.41
CA LEU A 493 -4.40 -26.85 -31.07
C LEU A 493 -2.95 -27.01 -31.55
N PRO A 494 -2.71 -27.35 -32.83
CA PRO A 494 -1.38 -27.56 -33.37
C PRO A 494 -0.66 -26.22 -33.60
N PHE A 495 0.67 -26.20 -33.39
CA PHE A 495 1.49 -25.01 -33.50
C PHE A 495 2.95 -25.32 -33.88
N ASP A 496 3.65 -24.31 -34.42
CA ASP A 496 5.10 -24.42 -34.68
C ASP A 496 5.93 -23.82 -33.54
N LYS A 497 5.43 -22.73 -32.94
CA LYS A 497 5.98 -22.08 -31.74
C LYS A 497 4.85 -21.68 -30.79
N VAL A 498 5.15 -21.63 -29.50
CA VAL A 498 4.23 -21.13 -28.47
C VAL A 498 4.86 -20.00 -27.67
N ILE A 499 4.11 -18.93 -27.41
CA ILE A 499 4.47 -17.87 -26.47
C ILE A 499 3.65 -18.05 -25.19
N ILE A 500 4.32 -18.18 -24.04
CA ILE A 500 3.70 -18.21 -22.73
C ILE A 500 3.60 -16.77 -22.19
N ALA A 501 2.38 -16.23 -22.13
CA ALA A 501 2.06 -14.87 -21.72
C ALA A 501 1.03 -14.83 -20.58
N LEU A 502 1.22 -15.68 -19.57
CA LEU A 502 0.28 -15.90 -18.45
C LEU A 502 0.47 -14.92 -17.26
N GLY A 503 1.16 -13.80 -17.49
CA GLY A 503 1.48 -12.81 -16.47
C GLY A 503 2.95 -12.86 -16.01
N ARG A 504 3.27 -12.05 -14.99
CA ARG A 504 4.63 -11.90 -14.47
C ARG A 504 4.69 -12.18 -12.97
N GLN A 505 5.75 -12.84 -12.54
CA GLN A 505 6.04 -13.19 -11.16
C GLN A 505 7.14 -12.28 -10.59
N PRO A 506 6.87 -11.53 -9.51
CA PRO A 506 7.86 -10.75 -8.78
C PRO A 506 9.11 -11.56 -8.36
N ASN A 507 10.29 -10.97 -8.51
CA ASN A 507 11.55 -11.60 -8.10
C ASN A 507 11.81 -11.37 -6.60
N ILE A 508 11.32 -12.29 -5.76
CA ILE A 508 11.30 -12.15 -4.28
C ILE A 508 12.14 -13.19 -3.52
N SER A 509 12.90 -14.04 -4.22
CA SER A 509 13.62 -15.15 -3.61
C SER A 509 15.07 -15.24 -4.05
N GLY A 510 15.92 -15.82 -3.21
CA GLY A 510 17.31 -16.18 -3.56
C GLY A 510 18.34 -15.08 -3.33
N PHE A 511 17.96 -13.95 -2.74
CA PHE A 511 18.86 -12.83 -2.44
C PHE A 511 18.71 -12.30 -0.99
N GLY A 512 18.29 -13.18 -0.07
CA GLY A 512 18.36 -12.92 1.38
C GLY A 512 17.10 -12.36 2.04
N LEU A 513 15.98 -12.22 1.31
CA LEU A 513 14.75 -11.66 1.88
C LEU A 513 14.16 -12.58 2.95
N GLU A 514 14.13 -13.88 2.67
CA GLU A 514 13.58 -14.92 3.53
C GLU A 514 14.39 -15.04 4.83
N GLU A 515 15.72 -15.10 4.73
CA GLU A 515 16.61 -15.20 5.89
C GLU A 515 16.59 -13.94 6.75
N LEU A 516 16.37 -12.77 6.15
CA LEU A 516 16.18 -11.52 6.89
C LEU A 516 14.78 -11.43 7.55
N GLY A 517 13.85 -12.28 7.15
CA GLY A 517 12.45 -12.19 7.57
C GLY A 517 11.73 -10.97 7.00
N ILE A 518 12.07 -10.54 5.79
CA ILE A 518 11.29 -9.56 5.04
C ILE A 518 9.95 -10.20 4.67
N GLN A 519 8.87 -9.51 4.99
CA GLN A 519 7.52 -10.04 4.76
C GLN A 519 7.20 -10.02 3.25
N THR A 520 6.85 -11.18 2.72
CA THR A 520 6.44 -11.35 1.32
C THR A 520 5.11 -12.08 1.25
N ASN A 521 4.35 -11.82 0.20
CA ASN A 521 3.21 -12.64 -0.22
C ASN A 521 3.36 -12.91 -1.72
N LYS A 522 2.49 -12.36 -2.58
CA LYS A 522 2.73 -12.32 -4.04
C LYS A 522 3.85 -11.36 -4.42
N THR A 523 4.02 -10.29 -3.64
CA THR A 523 5.03 -9.23 -3.78
C THR A 523 5.74 -9.01 -2.44
N VAL A 524 6.79 -8.18 -2.41
CA VAL A 524 7.36 -7.67 -1.16
C VAL A 524 6.33 -6.78 -0.47
N SER A 525 6.01 -7.09 0.79
CA SER A 525 5.04 -6.32 1.55
C SER A 525 5.61 -4.97 1.95
N THR A 526 4.98 -3.90 1.49
CA THR A 526 5.38 -2.52 1.80
C THR A 526 4.24 -1.72 2.42
N ASN A 527 4.59 -0.65 3.12
CA ASN A 527 3.64 0.39 3.53
C ASN A 527 3.49 1.46 2.43
N GLU A 528 2.67 2.49 2.68
CA GLU A 528 2.42 3.61 1.75
C GLU A 528 3.68 4.42 1.39
N LEU A 529 4.77 4.28 2.15
CA LEU A 529 6.08 4.88 1.88
C LEU A 529 7.06 3.89 1.22
N LEU A 530 6.54 2.78 0.71
CA LEU A 530 7.30 1.68 0.10
C LEU A 530 8.32 1.00 1.05
N GLN A 531 8.16 1.17 2.37
CA GLN A 531 9.02 0.54 3.36
C GLN A 531 8.55 -0.88 3.69
N THR A 532 9.50 -1.80 3.81
CA THR A 532 9.27 -3.15 4.35
C THR A 532 9.08 -3.12 5.88
N ASN A 533 9.01 -4.29 6.51
CA ASN A 533 9.09 -4.41 7.97
C ASN A 533 10.43 -3.93 8.57
N PHE A 534 11.45 -3.69 7.75
CA PHE A 534 12.68 -2.99 8.12
C PHE A 534 12.60 -1.52 7.67
N PRO A 535 12.65 -0.55 8.60
CA PRO A 535 12.42 0.87 8.27
C PRO A 535 13.45 1.52 7.32
N ASN A 536 14.53 0.81 6.99
CA ASN A 536 15.57 1.26 6.08
C ASN A 536 15.68 0.41 4.80
N ILE A 537 14.81 -0.57 4.63
CA ILE A 537 14.72 -1.39 3.41
C ILE A 537 13.39 -1.08 2.74
N TYR A 538 13.47 -0.69 1.48
CA TYR A 538 12.35 -0.30 0.64
C TYR A 538 12.22 -1.27 -0.54
N ALA A 539 11.06 -1.34 -1.16
CA ALA A 539 10.86 -2.08 -2.40
C ALA A 539 10.00 -1.28 -3.38
N CYS A 540 10.38 -1.23 -4.65
CA CYS A 540 9.69 -0.46 -5.70
C CYS A 540 9.68 -1.17 -7.05
N GLY A 541 8.77 -0.76 -7.93
CA GLY A 541 8.50 -1.44 -9.20
C GLY A 541 7.76 -2.77 -9.05
N ASP A 542 7.89 -3.63 -10.05
CA ASP A 542 7.14 -4.89 -10.15
C ASP A 542 7.27 -5.81 -8.93
N VAL A 543 8.38 -5.70 -8.18
CA VAL A 543 8.61 -6.49 -6.96
C VAL A 543 7.70 -6.10 -5.79
N ALA A 544 7.21 -4.85 -5.78
CA ALA A 544 6.31 -4.32 -4.75
C ALA A 544 4.83 -4.42 -5.17
N GLY A 545 4.55 -4.25 -6.46
CA GLY A 545 3.18 -4.21 -7.01
C GLY A 545 2.33 -3.06 -6.44
N PRO A 546 0.99 -3.11 -6.60
CA PRO A 546 0.23 -4.14 -7.30
C PRO A 546 0.28 -4.01 -8.83
N TYR A 547 0.72 -2.86 -9.36
CA TYR A 547 0.80 -2.60 -10.79
C TYR A 547 2.23 -2.85 -11.30
N GLN A 548 2.34 -3.49 -12.46
CA GLN A 548 3.62 -3.83 -13.11
C GLN A 548 3.79 -2.99 -14.37
N PHE A 549 3.94 -1.67 -14.19
CA PHE A 549 4.10 -0.71 -15.27
C PHE A 549 5.33 0.17 -15.02
N THR A 550 6.09 0.42 -16.09
CA THR A 550 7.33 1.21 -16.06
C THR A 550 7.19 2.59 -15.41
N HIS A 551 6.05 3.26 -15.56
CA HIS A 551 5.83 4.60 -15.01
C HIS A 551 5.35 4.60 -13.55
N VAL A 552 4.84 3.45 -13.07
CA VAL A 552 4.50 3.23 -11.66
C VAL A 552 5.75 2.84 -10.87
N ALA A 553 6.64 2.08 -11.51
CA ALA A 553 7.96 1.70 -11.04
C ALA A 553 8.89 2.91 -10.90
#